data_AF-A0A973IQX0-F1
#
_entry.id   AF-A0A973IQX0-F1
#
_cell.length_a   1.000
_cell.length_b   1.000
_cell.length_c   1.000
_cell.angle_alpha   90.00
_cell.angle_beta   90.00
_cell.angle_gamma   90.00
#
_symmetry.space_group_name_H-M   'P 1'
#
loop_
_entity.id
_entity.type
_entity.pdbx_description
1 polymer ?
#
loop_
_entity_poly.entity_id
_entity_poly.type
_entity_poly.pdbx_seq_one_letter_code
_entity_poly.pdbx_strand_id
1 'polypeptide(L)'
;MEANYGEKEIISLLKKVRIFNKEIGSFQSFAITENFDYAVKLSNGMIYFKLEDIQDDERDSLTPEQLIAIANRFVSSNSQTTSQEKTFSSLSISSQQTKTPQKQSGIKKTIIIISIVLIVVIVGGITIFSKLYNSNDNSKQEIFEKYNTNDNSSEESYEEKVMTIEEIEYSQPTNFLSADATYRENFWGDKIKVKCSITNNATVATYKDVMIRITYYTKTGTEITSEEHVIYEVFPPNSTKTVELKIDNYAHVNSIDCEVIGASPYELDR
;
A
#
# COMPACT_ATOMS: atom_id res chain seq x y z
N MET A 1 -23.31 12.53 8.85
CA MET A 1 -22.22 12.93 7.97
C MET A 1 -21.93 11.72 7.10
N GLU A 2 -22.12 11.81 5.79
CA GLU A 2 -21.66 10.74 4.89
C GLU A 2 -20.13 10.78 4.88
N ALA A 3 -19.49 9.77 5.47
CA ALA A 3 -18.06 9.58 5.34
C ALA A 3 -17.81 9.08 3.91
N ASN A 4 -17.28 9.96 3.06
CA ASN A 4 -16.88 9.61 1.70
C ASN A 4 -15.41 9.21 1.76
N TYR A 5 -15.14 7.90 1.79
CA TYR A 5 -13.79 7.37 1.79
C TYR A 5 -13.17 7.50 0.40
N GLY A 6 -11.93 7.98 0.36
CA GLY A 6 -11.23 8.26 -0.88
C GLY A 6 -10.40 7.09 -1.39
N GLU A 7 -9.72 7.33 -2.51
CA GLU A 7 -8.82 6.37 -3.14
C GLU A 7 -7.71 5.90 -2.17
N LYS A 8 -7.23 6.80 -1.31
CA LYS A 8 -6.14 6.51 -0.38
C LYS A 8 -6.51 5.42 0.63
N GLU A 9 -7.70 5.53 1.23
CA GLU A 9 -8.18 4.57 2.22
C GLU A 9 -8.48 3.21 1.58
N ILE A 10 -9.02 3.21 0.35
CA ILE A 10 -9.26 2.00 -0.42
C ILE A 10 -7.94 1.29 -0.78
N ILE A 11 -6.92 2.03 -1.21
CA ILE A 11 -5.60 1.46 -1.52
C ILE A 11 -4.92 0.94 -0.25
N SER A 12 -5.07 1.62 0.89
CA SER A 12 -4.56 1.15 2.19
C SER A 12 -5.11 -0.22 2.54
N LEU A 13 -6.44 -0.36 2.58
CA LEU A 13 -7.09 -1.63 2.89
C LEU A 13 -6.72 -2.72 1.86
N LEU A 14 -6.72 -2.39 0.57
CA LEU A 14 -6.35 -3.33 -0.49
C LEU A 14 -4.94 -3.89 -0.30
N LYS A 15 -3.97 -3.10 0.15
CA LYS A 15 -2.61 -3.57 0.46
C LYS A 15 -2.61 -4.62 1.57
N LYS A 16 -3.34 -4.37 2.67
CA LYS A 16 -3.45 -5.32 3.79
C LYS A 16 -4.12 -6.62 3.34
N VAL A 17 -5.21 -6.52 2.59
CA VAL A 17 -5.98 -7.67 2.08
C VAL A 17 -5.17 -8.53 1.10
N ARG A 18 -4.32 -7.92 0.27
CA ARG A 18 -3.47 -8.63 -0.70
C ARG A 18 -2.46 -9.58 -0.07
N ILE A 19 -2.12 -9.38 1.21
CA ILE A 19 -1.25 -10.29 1.97
C ILE A 19 -1.90 -11.69 2.07
N PHE A 20 -3.23 -11.75 2.18
CA PHE A 20 -4.00 -12.98 2.38
C PHE A 20 -4.51 -13.60 1.07
N ASN A 21 -4.58 -12.83 -0.02
CA ASN A 21 -4.92 -13.35 -1.33
C ASN A 21 -4.00 -12.77 -2.40
N LYS A 22 -2.96 -13.54 -2.76
CA LYS A 22 -1.94 -13.15 -3.75
C LYS A 22 -2.49 -13.06 -5.18
N GLU A 23 -3.68 -13.61 -5.45
CA GLU A 23 -4.34 -13.47 -6.74
C GLU A 23 -4.98 -12.09 -6.92
N ILE A 24 -5.08 -11.26 -5.88
CA ILE A 24 -5.58 -9.88 -6.01
C ILE A 24 -4.57 -9.06 -6.83
N GLY A 25 -5.00 -8.57 -7.99
CA GLY A 25 -4.20 -7.75 -8.89
C GLY A 25 -4.08 -6.29 -8.45
N SER A 26 -3.39 -5.49 -9.25
CA SER A 26 -3.20 -4.06 -8.99
C SER A 26 -4.51 -3.27 -9.14
N PHE A 27 -4.67 -2.25 -8.29
CA PHE A 27 -5.79 -1.29 -8.31
C PHE A 27 -5.90 -0.56 -9.67
N GLN A 28 -7.12 -0.33 -10.14
CA GLN A 28 -7.41 0.50 -11.32
C GLN A 28 -8.36 1.66 -11.02
N SER A 29 -9.47 1.38 -10.36
CA SER A 29 -10.51 2.36 -10.05
C SER A 29 -11.49 1.80 -9.01
N PHE A 30 -12.33 2.64 -8.42
CA PHE A 30 -13.45 2.18 -7.59
C PHE A 30 -14.73 2.94 -7.92
N ALA A 31 -15.87 2.37 -7.51
CA ALA A 31 -17.17 3.03 -7.53
C ALA A 31 -17.96 2.63 -6.28
N ILE A 32 -18.86 3.52 -5.83
CA ILE A 32 -19.80 3.23 -4.75
C ILE A 32 -21.06 2.63 -5.37
N THR A 33 -21.50 1.50 -4.83
CA THR A 33 -22.71 0.79 -5.28
C THR A 33 -23.98 1.37 -4.63
N GLU A 34 -25.15 0.91 -5.07
CA GLU A 34 -26.44 1.28 -4.46
C GLU A 34 -26.56 0.88 -2.98
N ASN A 35 -25.79 -0.13 -2.55
CA ASN A 35 -25.74 -0.58 -1.15
C ASN A 35 -24.68 0.15 -0.32
N PHE A 36 -24.07 1.21 -0.87
CA PHE A 36 -22.95 1.94 -0.26
C PHE A 36 -21.67 1.11 -0.05
N ASP A 37 -21.58 -0.05 -0.70
CA ASP A 37 -20.32 -0.81 -0.81
C ASP A 37 -19.41 -0.22 -1.87
N TYR A 38 -18.10 -0.36 -1.68
CA TYR A 38 -17.06 0.05 -2.61
C TYR A 38 -16.69 -1.11 -3.52
N ALA A 39 -17.09 -1.02 -4.79
CA ALA A 39 -16.66 -1.93 -5.83
C ALA A 39 -15.30 -1.48 -6.36
N VAL A 40 -14.25 -2.25 -6.08
CA VAL A 40 -12.87 -1.94 -6.45
C VAL A 40 -12.48 -2.79 -7.66
N LYS A 41 -12.23 -2.12 -8.79
CA LYS A 41 -11.76 -2.76 -10.02
C LYS A 41 -10.24 -2.95 -9.97
N LEU A 42 -9.83 -4.17 -10.29
CA LEU A 42 -8.43 -4.61 -10.28
C LEU A 42 -8.01 -5.05 -11.68
N SER A 43 -6.70 -5.18 -11.90
CA SER A 43 -6.13 -5.65 -13.18
C SER A 43 -6.62 -7.03 -13.63
N ASN A 44 -7.08 -7.86 -12.71
CA ASN A 44 -7.48 -9.25 -12.98
C ASN A 44 -8.82 -9.64 -12.34
N GLY A 45 -9.61 -8.67 -11.88
CA GLY A 45 -10.89 -8.96 -11.23
C GLY A 45 -11.51 -7.76 -10.55
N MET A 46 -12.38 -8.04 -9.59
CA MET A 46 -13.05 -7.05 -8.76
C MET A 46 -13.12 -7.55 -7.31
N ILE A 47 -13.06 -6.63 -6.36
CA ILE A 47 -13.28 -6.94 -4.94
C ILE A 47 -14.25 -5.92 -4.36
N TYR A 48 -15.07 -6.34 -3.40
CA TYR A 48 -16.06 -5.49 -2.75
C TYR A 48 -15.66 -5.23 -1.29
N PHE A 49 -15.51 -3.95 -0.94
CA PHE A 49 -15.31 -3.51 0.44
C PHE A 49 -16.60 -2.90 0.97
N LYS A 50 -16.98 -3.30 2.17
CA LYS A 50 -18.08 -2.66 2.89
C LYS A 50 -17.57 -1.37 3.53
N LEU A 51 -18.49 -0.47 3.85
CA LEU A 51 -18.16 0.74 4.58
C LEU A 51 -17.51 0.44 5.94
N GLU A 52 -18.00 -0.60 6.64
CA GLU A 52 -17.46 -1.01 7.94
C GLU A 52 -16.01 -1.50 7.82
N ASP A 53 -15.67 -2.20 6.73
CA ASP A 53 -14.30 -2.68 6.51
C ASP A 53 -13.32 -1.50 6.44
N ILE A 54 -13.70 -0.40 5.77
CA ILE A 54 -12.86 0.80 5.63
C ILE A 54 -12.81 1.59 6.94
N GLN A 55 -13.92 1.68 7.67
CA GLN A 55 -13.98 2.31 8.99
C GLN A 55 -13.13 1.58 10.03
N ASP A 56 -13.12 0.24 9.97
CA ASP A 56 -12.28 -0.58 10.84
C ASP A 56 -10.80 -0.48 10.43
N ASP A 57 -10.49 -0.35 9.13
CA ASP A 57 -9.11 -0.10 8.66
C ASP A 57 -8.56 1.23 9.18
N GLU A 58 -9.34 2.31 9.07
CA GLU A 58 -8.96 3.65 9.53
C GLU A 58 -8.67 3.70 11.04
N ARG A 59 -9.35 2.84 11.81
CA ARG A 59 -9.18 2.71 13.27
C ARG A 59 -8.14 1.67 13.67
N ASP A 60 -7.47 1.03 12.70
CA ASP A 60 -6.57 -0.10 12.89
C ASP A 60 -7.21 -1.22 13.76
N SER A 61 -8.51 -1.44 13.60
CA SER A 61 -9.28 -2.44 14.36
C SER A 61 -9.59 -3.71 13.57
N LEU A 62 -9.11 -3.82 12.32
CA LEU A 62 -9.28 -5.03 11.51
C LEU A 62 -8.43 -6.19 12.05
N THR A 63 -9.08 -7.30 12.38
CA THR A 63 -8.40 -8.55 12.74
C THR A 63 -7.93 -9.31 11.49
N PRO A 64 -6.95 -10.23 11.62
CA PRO A 64 -6.54 -11.09 10.51
C PRO A 64 -7.69 -11.88 9.88
N GLU A 65 -8.62 -12.38 10.69
CA GLU A 65 -9.80 -13.14 10.21
C GLU A 65 -10.72 -12.26 9.37
N GLN A 66 -10.89 -10.99 9.74
CA GLN A 66 -11.64 -10.02 8.93
C GLN A 66 -10.92 -9.74 7.61
N LEU A 67 -9.61 -9.57 7.62
CA LEU A 67 -8.81 -9.36 6.40
C LEU A 67 -8.89 -10.55 5.45
N ILE A 68 -8.82 -11.78 5.96
CA ILE A 68 -9.04 -13.02 5.19
C ILE A 68 -10.45 -13.05 4.61
N ALA A 69 -11.47 -12.74 5.43
CA ALA A 69 -12.85 -12.71 4.99
C ALA A 69 -13.10 -11.65 3.90
N ILE A 70 -12.40 -10.51 3.94
CA ILE A 70 -12.42 -9.49 2.89
C ILE A 70 -11.71 -10.01 1.64
N ALA A 71 -10.53 -10.63 1.79
CA ALA A 71 -9.72 -11.17 0.69
C ALA A 71 -10.46 -12.23 -0.14
N ASN A 72 -11.29 -13.04 0.52
CA ASN A 72 -12.13 -14.07 -0.11
C ASN A 72 -13.31 -13.50 -0.91
N ARG A 73 -13.58 -12.19 -0.84
CA ARG A 73 -14.61 -11.52 -1.67
C ARG A 73 -14.09 -11.15 -3.06
N PHE A 74 -12.82 -11.43 -3.35
CA PHE A 74 -12.25 -11.22 -4.68
C PHE A 74 -12.90 -12.13 -5.72
N VAL A 75 -13.31 -11.55 -6.84
CA VAL A 75 -13.88 -12.23 -8.00
C VAL A 75 -12.95 -12.03 -9.19
N SER A 76 -12.30 -13.11 -9.62
CA SER A 76 -11.40 -13.09 -10.79
C SER A 76 -12.17 -12.92 -12.10
N SER A 77 -11.61 -12.13 -13.03
CA SER A 77 -12.17 -11.91 -14.37
C SER A 77 -12.21 -13.18 -15.23
N ASN A 78 -11.38 -14.18 -14.90
CA ASN A 78 -11.30 -15.44 -15.65
C ASN A 78 -12.34 -16.47 -15.20
N SER A 79 -13.07 -16.19 -14.11
CA SER A 79 -14.11 -17.07 -13.57
C SER A 79 -15.45 -16.88 -14.30
N GLN A 80 -15.48 -17.14 -15.61
CA GLN A 80 -16.73 -17.26 -16.38
C GLN A 80 -17.10 -18.72 -16.63
N THR A 81 -17.80 -19.37 -15.68
CA THR A 81 -18.87 -20.39 -15.87
C THR A 81 -19.32 -20.81 -14.45
N THR A 82 -20.57 -20.82 -13.99
CA THR A 82 -21.85 -21.20 -14.60
C THR A 82 -22.99 -20.70 -13.68
N SER A 83 -24.09 -20.21 -14.28
CA SER A 83 -25.49 -20.20 -13.81
C SER A 83 -26.17 -18.83 -13.66
N GLN A 84 -27.21 -18.69 -14.52
CA GLN A 84 -28.42 -17.86 -14.43
C GLN A 84 -28.37 -16.41 -14.91
N GLU A 85 -28.37 -16.30 -16.24
CA GLU A 85 -29.48 -15.74 -17.03
C GLU A 85 -30.55 -14.94 -16.25
N LYS A 86 -30.47 -13.60 -16.33
CA LYS A 86 -31.66 -12.76 -16.37
C LYS A 86 -31.40 -11.48 -17.17
N THR A 87 -31.84 -11.56 -18.41
CA THR A 87 -32.35 -10.52 -19.30
C THR A 87 -32.19 -9.07 -18.82
N PHE A 88 -31.31 -8.32 -19.47
CA PHE A 88 -31.53 -6.87 -19.65
C PHE A 88 -31.34 -6.48 -21.11
N SER A 89 -32.42 -5.88 -21.61
CA SER A 89 -32.65 -5.55 -23.00
C SER A 89 -31.76 -4.39 -23.44
N SER A 90 -31.31 -4.48 -24.69
CA SER A 90 -30.58 -3.47 -25.44
C SER A 90 -31.34 -2.14 -25.55
N LEU A 91 -30.66 -1.03 -25.29
CA LEU A 91 -31.02 0.28 -25.81
C LEU A 91 -29.84 0.87 -26.57
N SER A 92 -29.96 0.80 -27.89
CA SER A 92 -29.18 1.51 -28.88
C SER A 92 -29.45 3.00 -28.82
N ILE A 93 -28.42 3.83 -28.68
CA ILE A 93 -28.46 5.25 -29.05
C ILE A 93 -27.38 5.51 -30.09
N SER A 94 -27.87 5.88 -31.27
CA SER A 94 -27.13 6.27 -32.45
C SER A 94 -26.65 7.72 -32.34
N SER A 95 -25.40 7.94 -32.75
CA SER A 95 -24.84 9.09 -33.49
C SER A 95 -25.24 10.52 -33.08
N GLN A 96 -24.22 11.36 -32.82
CA GLN A 96 -23.89 12.46 -33.74
C GLN A 96 -22.51 13.07 -33.45
N GLN A 97 -21.67 13.10 -34.49
CA GLN A 97 -20.46 13.91 -34.60
C GLN A 97 -20.83 15.36 -34.87
N THR A 98 -20.17 16.30 -34.18
CA THR A 98 -20.03 17.69 -34.65
C THR A 98 -18.59 18.14 -34.46
N LYS A 99 -17.99 18.60 -35.56
CA LYS A 99 -16.64 19.14 -35.65
C LYS A 99 -16.62 20.66 -35.42
N THR A 100 -15.45 21.12 -34.93
CA THR A 100 -14.74 22.42 -35.13
C THR A 100 -15.25 23.68 -34.40
N PRO A 101 -14.41 24.73 -34.14
CA PRO A 101 -12.95 24.90 -34.35
C PRO A 101 -12.15 25.48 -33.14
N GLN A 102 -10.82 25.58 -33.32
CA GLN A 102 -9.79 26.21 -32.45
C GLN A 102 -10.08 27.67 -32.06
N LYS A 103 -9.64 28.08 -30.85
CA LYS A 103 -9.13 29.44 -30.59
C LYS A 103 -8.19 29.51 -29.37
N GLN A 104 -7.02 30.11 -29.59
CA GLN A 104 -6.02 30.52 -28.59
C GLN A 104 -6.57 31.54 -27.58
N SER A 105 -6.03 31.54 -26.36
CA SER A 105 -5.67 32.76 -25.59
C SER A 105 -5.12 32.38 -24.21
N GLY A 106 -3.90 32.82 -23.88
CA GLY A 106 -3.36 32.73 -22.52
C GLY A 106 -3.90 33.84 -21.59
N ILE A 107 -3.73 33.66 -20.28
CA ILE A 107 -3.62 34.62 -19.15
C ILE A 107 -3.41 33.73 -17.90
N LYS A 108 -2.19 33.62 -17.35
CA LYS A 108 -1.60 34.39 -16.22
C LYS A 108 -2.43 34.43 -14.92
N LYS A 109 -1.83 33.79 -13.89
CA LYS A 109 -1.78 34.09 -12.43
C LYS A 109 -3.09 34.11 -11.61
N THR A 110 -3.19 33.13 -10.71
CA THR A 110 -3.75 33.34 -9.36
C THR A 110 -3.03 32.45 -8.33
N ILE A 111 -2.24 33.08 -7.45
CA ILE A 111 -1.74 32.53 -6.19
C ILE A 111 -2.27 33.48 -5.10
N ILE A 112 -2.44 32.95 -3.88
CA ILE A 112 -2.67 33.63 -2.58
C ILE A 112 -4.13 33.61 -2.09
N ILE A 113 -4.65 32.44 -1.67
CA ILE A 113 -5.64 32.30 -0.56
C ILE A 113 -5.49 30.91 0.12
N ILE A 114 -4.30 30.54 0.63
CA ILE A 114 -4.13 29.29 1.43
C ILE A 114 -3.52 29.56 2.82
N SER A 115 -2.92 30.71 3.06
CA SER A 115 -2.23 30.99 4.34
C SER A 115 -3.13 31.29 5.53
N ILE A 116 -4.44 31.53 5.35
CA ILE A 116 -5.36 31.89 6.46
C ILE A 116 -6.06 30.66 7.06
N VAL A 117 -6.23 29.58 6.29
CA VAL A 117 -6.89 28.35 6.79
C VAL A 117 -5.96 27.55 7.73
N LEU A 118 -4.64 27.64 7.53
CA LEU A 118 -3.67 26.89 8.33
C LEU A 118 -3.48 27.44 9.75
N ILE A 119 -3.73 28.73 9.98
CA ILE A 119 -3.59 29.37 11.31
C ILE A 119 -4.79 29.06 12.22
N VAL A 120 -5.99 28.86 11.65
CA VAL A 120 -7.20 28.52 12.44
C VAL A 120 -7.15 27.08 12.95
N VAL A 121 -6.53 26.15 12.20
CA VAL A 121 -6.39 24.74 12.61
C VAL A 121 -5.38 24.57 13.75
N ILE A 122 -4.31 25.37 13.79
CA ILE A 122 -3.28 25.26 14.84
C ILE A 122 -3.78 25.81 16.19
N VAL A 123 -4.59 26.88 16.19
CA VAL A 123 -5.11 27.45 17.44
C VAL A 123 -6.36 26.71 17.94
N GLY A 124 -7.17 26.15 17.05
CA GLY A 124 -8.35 25.36 17.41
C GLY A 124 -8.06 23.92 17.85
N GLY A 125 -6.97 23.31 17.36
CA GLY A 125 -6.62 21.92 17.67
C GLY A 125 -6.03 21.68 19.06
N ILE A 126 -5.49 22.72 19.71
CA ILE A 126 -4.80 22.58 21.02
C ILE A 126 -5.78 22.46 22.19
N THR A 127 -7.04 22.93 22.08
CA THR A 127 -7.99 22.89 23.20
C THR A 127 -8.73 21.56 23.35
N ILE A 128 -8.69 20.68 22.35
CA ILE A 128 -9.39 19.39 22.37
C ILE A 128 -8.46 18.25 22.86
N PHE A 129 -7.14 18.38 22.69
CA PHE A 129 -6.20 17.31 23.01
C PHE A 129 -5.83 17.20 24.51
N SER A 130 -6.14 18.20 25.34
CA SER A 130 -5.82 18.17 26.78
C SER A 130 -6.86 17.45 27.64
N LYS A 131 -7.98 16.96 27.05
CA LYS A 131 -9.06 16.30 27.79
C LYS A 131 -9.01 14.76 27.76
N LEU A 132 -8.01 14.15 27.12
CA LEU A 132 -7.96 12.70 26.90
C LEU A 132 -6.71 11.99 27.46
N TYR A 133 -5.99 12.60 28.40
CA TYR A 133 -4.82 12.00 29.05
C TYR A 133 -4.95 11.95 30.58
N ASN A 134 -6.11 11.48 31.07
CA ASN A 134 -6.26 11.08 32.47
C ASN A 134 -7.34 10.00 32.59
N SER A 135 -6.93 8.74 32.50
CA SER A 135 -7.61 7.63 33.18
C SER A 135 -6.56 6.59 33.52
N ASN A 136 -6.05 6.77 34.74
CA ASN A 136 -5.34 5.80 35.54
C ASN A 136 -6.43 4.90 36.16
N ASP A 137 -6.49 3.62 35.76
CA ASP A 137 -7.19 2.63 36.57
C ASP A 137 -6.37 1.34 36.67
N ASN A 138 -5.80 1.17 37.86
CA ASN A 138 -5.25 -0.09 38.34
C ASN A 138 -6.39 -0.87 38.98
N SER A 139 -6.82 -2.00 38.41
CA SER A 139 -7.39 -3.07 39.24
C SER A 139 -7.37 -4.46 38.60
N LYS A 140 -6.61 -5.32 39.28
CA LYS A 140 -6.96 -6.69 39.73
C LYS A 140 -6.97 -7.86 38.73
N GLN A 141 -5.92 -8.66 38.89
CA GLN A 141 -5.96 -10.12 38.94
C GLN A 141 -7.11 -10.66 39.82
N GLU A 142 -7.77 -11.73 39.38
CA GLU A 142 -7.74 -13.06 40.03
C GLU A 142 -8.46 -14.14 39.19
N ILE A 143 -7.71 -15.22 38.90
CA ILE A 143 -8.06 -16.66 38.95
C ILE A 143 -9.23 -17.17 38.08
N PHE A 144 -8.89 -18.05 37.12
CA PHE A 144 -9.68 -19.27 36.94
C PHE A 144 -8.80 -20.50 36.69
N GLU A 145 -9.18 -21.56 37.39
CA GLU A 145 -8.55 -22.86 37.56
C GLU A 145 -8.63 -23.75 36.31
N LYS A 146 -7.50 -24.43 36.04
CA LYS A 146 -7.35 -25.90 35.97
C LYS A 146 -8.46 -26.69 35.28
N TYR A 147 -8.17 -27.19 34.07
CA TYR A 147 -8.47 -28.57 33.71
C TYR A 147 -7.25 -29.24 33.09
N ASN A 148 -6.96 -30.42 33.62
CA ASN A 148 -5.89 -31.31 33.18
C ASN A 148 -6.58 -32.66 32.96
N THR A 149 -6.70 -33.14 31.73
CA THR A 149 -6.94 -34.57 31.47
C THR A 149 -6.39 -34.91 30.09
N ASN A 150 -5.46 -35.87 30.09
CA ASN A 150 -4.92 -36.52 28.92
C ASN A 150 -6.04 -37.14 28.07
N ASP A 151 -6.06 -36.86 26.77
CA ASP A 151 -6.50 -37.85 25.81
C ASP A 151 -5.61 -37.82 24.57
N ASN A 152 -5.08 -38.98 24.21
CA ASN A 152 -4.37 -39.21 22.96
C ASN A 152 -5.44 -39.46 21.90
N SER A 153 -5.80 -38.46 21.12
CA SER A 153 -6.48 -38.68 19.85
C SER A 153 -5.97 -37.71 18.81
N SER A 154 -5.33 -38.30 17.81
CA SER A 154 -4.95 -37.72 16.53
C SER A 154 -6.14 -37.08 15.82
N GLU A 155 -6.30 -35.78 15.98
CA GLU A 155 -6.99 -34.90 15.05
C GLU A 155 -6.16 -33.62 14.99
N GLU A 156 -5.30 -33.51 13.96
CA GLU A 156 -4.65 -32.25 13.57
C GLU A 156 -5.75 -31.29 13.09
N SER A 157 -6.46 -30.71 14.07
CA SER A 157 -7.31 -29.56 13.88
C SER A 157 -6.44 -28.43 13.37
N TYR A 158 -6.92 -27.81 12.30
CA TYR A 158 -6.31 -26.76 11.51
C TYR A 158 -6.19 -25.47 12.34
N GLU A 159 -5.42 -25.48 13.44
CA GLU A 159 -5.04 -24.29 14.17
C GLU A 159 -4.04 -23.52 13.31
N GLU A 160 -4.59 -22.59 12.55
CA GLU A 160 -3.86 -21.60 11.77
C GLU A 160 -2.92 -20.85 12.72
N LYS A 161 -1.64 -21.23 12.71
CA LYS A 161 -0.61 -20.62 13.56
C LYS A 161 -0.45 -19.16 13.14
N VAL A 162 -1.11 -18.27 13.86
CA VAL A 162 -0.94 -16.82 13.70
C VAL A 162 0.52 -16.49 13.98
N MET A 163 1.23 -16.02 12.94
CA MET A 163 2.61 -15.60 13.07
C MET A 163 2.70 -14.35 13.97
N THR A 164 3.78 -14.26 14.74
CA THR A 164 4.13 -13.04 15.47
C THR A 164 4.46 -11.90 14.50
N ILE A 165 4.35 -10.65 14.98
CA ILE A 165 4.71 -9.46 14.17
C ILE A 165 6.17 -9.55 13.68
N GLU A 166 7.07 -10.05 14.53
CA GLU A 166 8.48 -10.28 14.18
C GLU A 166 8.62 -11.28 13.01
N GLU A 167 7.93 -12.42 13.07
CA GLU A 167 7.92 -13.42 12.00
C GLU A 167 7.32 -12.89 10.68
N ILE A 168 6.25 -12.09 10.76
CA ILE A 168 5.63 -11.46 9.59
C ILE A 168 6.60 -10.48 8.93
N GLU A 169 7.20 -9.58 9.71
CA GLU A 169 8.14 -8.59 9.19
C GLU A 169 9.37 -9.27 8.57
N TYR A 170 9.95 -10.27 9.24
CA TYR A 170 11.12 -10.98 8.73
C TYR A 170 10.84 -11.82 7.48
N SER A 171 9.64 -12.37 7.33
CA SER A 171 9.28 -13.17 6.16
C SER A 171 8.97 -12.32 4.91
N GLN A 172 8.70 -11.03 5.06
CA GLN A 172 8.25 -10.15 3.96
C GLN A 172 8.95 -8.77 3.96
N PRO A 173 10.29 -8.70 3.83
CA PRO A 173 11.05 -7.45 3.96
C PRO A 173 10.62 -6.34 2.99
N THR A 174 10.21 -6.68 1.76
CA THR A 174 9.79 -5.72 0.73
C THR A 174 8.50 -4.98 1.08
N ASN A 175 7.69 -5.50 2.02
CA ASN A 175 6.48 -4.82 2.48
C ASN A 175 6.80 -3.69 3.49
N PHE A 176 7.97 -3.76 4.12
CA PHE A 176 8.39 -2.83 5.17
C PHE A 176 9.52 -1.90 4.75
N LEU A 177 10.19 -2.20 3.64
CA LEU A 177 11.20 -1.36 3.03
C LEU A 177 10.64 -0.59 1.84
N SER A 178 10.91 0.71 1.79
CA SER A 178 10.63 1.56 0.63
C SER A 178 11.89 2.29 0.18
N ALA A 179 12.02 2.56 -1.11
CA ALA A 179 13.10 3.36 -1.67
C ALA A 179 12.54 4.55 -2.43
N ASP A 180 13.15 5.71 -2.23
CA ASP A 180 12.93 6.92 -3.00
C ASP A 180 14.26 7.35 -3.62
N ALA A 181 14.28 7.70 -4.90
CA ALA A 181 15.51 8.09 -5.58
C ALA A 181 15.44 9.49 -6.19
N THR A 182 16.54 10.21 -6.06
CA THR A 182 16.83 11.40 -6.86
C THR A 182 18.11 11.17 -7.63
N TYR A 183 18.21 11.68 -8.85
CA TYR A 183 19.38 11.43 -9.67
C TYR A 183 19.81 12.68 -10.43
N ARG A 184 21.11 12.72 -10.75
CA ARG A 184 21.70 13.74 -11.61
C ARG A 184 22.75 13.13 -12.53
N GLU A 185 22.74 13.56 -13.77
CA GLU A 185 23.80 13.24 -14.72
C GLU A 185 25.10 13.94 -14.31
N ASN A 186 26.23 13.30 -14.60
CA ASN A 186 27.52 13.95 -14.53
C ASN A 186 27.71 14.91 -15.73
N PHE A 187 28.82 15.64 -15.73
CA PHE A 187 29.09 16.64 -16.78
C PHE A 187 29.19 16.05 -18.20
N TRP A 188 29.56 14.77 -18.32
CA TRP A 188 29.78 14.09 -19.60
C TRP A 188 28.56 13.30 -20.08
N GLY A 189 27.52 13.18 -19.26
CA GLY A 189 26.28 12.47 -19.57
C GLY A 189 26.41 10.94 -19.59
N ASP A 190 27.58 10.38 -19.31
CA ASP A 190 27.86 8.94 -19.35
C ASP A 190 27.58 8.24 -18.02
N LYS A 191 27.59 8.97 -16.91
CA LYS A 191 27.30 8.44 -15.57
C LYS A 191 26.19 9.22 -14.89
N ILE A 192 25.40 8.50 -14.11
CA ILE A 192 24.35 9.07 -13.25
C ILE A 192 24.74 8.83 -11.80
N LYS A 193 24.69 9.90 -11.01
CA LYS A 193 24.75 9.79 -9.55
C LYS A 193 23.31 9.68 -9.04
N VAL A 194 22.97 8.53 -8.48
CA VAL A 194 21.69 8.28 -7.81
C VAL A 194 21.87 8.43 -6.31
N LYS A 195 21.00 9.20 -5.68
CA LYS A 195 20.82 9.25 -4.23
C LYS A 195 19.55 8.51 -3.90
N CYS A 196 19.69 7.29 -3.37
CA CYS A 196 18.57 6.46 -2.95
C CYS A 196 18.39 6.59 -1.44
N SER A 197 17.20 6.98 -1.01
CA SER A 197 16.79 7.02 0.39
C SER A 197 15.95 5.78 0.67
N ILE A 198 16.48 4.85 1.46
CA ILE A 198 15.81 3.61 1.83
C ILE A 198 15.26 3.77 3.24
N THR A 199 13.97 3.53 3.42
CA THR A 199 13.25 3.65 4.69
C THR A 199 12.74 2.29 5.13
N ASN A 200 13.04 1.91 6.37
CA ASN A 200 12.47 0.77 7.05
C ASN A 200 11.32 1.22 7.95
N ASN A 201 10.10 0.82 7.61
CA ASN A 201 8.86 1.07 8.35
C ASN A 201 8.44 -0.10 9.24
N ALA A 202 9.29 -1.12 9.40
CA ALA A 202 9.05 -2.23 10.33
C ALA A 202 9.02 -1.74 11.78
N THR A 203 8.25 -2.43 12.60
CA THR A 203 8.11 -2.17 14.04
C THR A 203 9.29 -2.73 14.82
N VAL A 204 9.73 -3.96 14.48
CA VAL A 204 10.75 -4.70 15.21
C VAL A 204 11.87 -5.22 14.32
N ALA A 205 11.58 -5.55 13.05
CA ALA A 205 12.57 -6.15 12.17
C ALA A 205 13.66 -5.15 11.74
N THR A 206 14.91 -5.58 11.92
CA THR A 206 16.08 -4.93 11.32
C THR A 206 16.45 -5.68 10.05
N TYR A 207 16.76 -4.97 8.97
CA TYR A 207 17.19 -5.59 7.71
C TYR A 207 18.64 -5.25 7.40
N LYS A 208 19.29 -6.10 6.59
CA LYS A 208 20.60 -5.87 6.00
C LYS A 208 20.64 -6.33 4.55
N ASP A 209 21.69 -5.92 3.84
CA ASP A 209 21.99 -6.38 2.48
C ASP A 209 20.79 -6.17 1.55
N VAL A 210 20.28 -4.93 1.54
CA VAL A 210 19.07 -4.57 0.79
C VAL A 210 19.37 -4.60 -0.70
N MET A 211 18.61 -5.39 -1.45
CA MET A 211 18.70 -5.48 -2.90
C MET A 211 17.72 -4.49 -3.53
N ILE A 212 18.27 -3.54 -4.28
CA ILE A 212 17.49 -2.57 -5.04
C ILE A 212 17.57 -2.87 -6.53
N ARG A 213 16.51 -2.50 -7.26
CA ARG A 213 16.45 -2.53 -8.71
C ARG A 213 16.35 -1.12 -9.24
N ILE A 214 17.26 -0.78 -10.14
CA ILE A 214 17.25 0.46 -10.90
C ILE A 214 16.69 0.16 -12.28
N THR A 215 15.55 0.74 -12.63
CA THR A 215 14.90 0.53 -13.94
C THR A 215 14.94 1.80 -14.76
N TYR A 216 15.38 1.67 -16.01
CA TYR A 216 15.53 2.78 -16.94
C TYR A 216 14.36 2.81 -17.92
N TYR A 217 13.76 3.98 -18.12
CA TYR A 217 12.62 4.14 -19.01
C TYR A 217 12.88 5.16 -20.11
N THR A 218 12.35 4.87 -21.29
CA THR A 218 12.24 5.83 -22.40
C THR A 218 11.18 6.90 -22.12
N LYS A 219 11.13 7.94 -22.96
CA LYS A 219 10.10 8.99 -22.89
C LYS A 219 8.66 8.46 -23.03
N THR A 220 8.47 7.30 -23.66
CA THR A 220 7.15 6.65 -23.79
C THR A 220 6.80 5.75 -22.60
N GLY A 221 7.68 5.65 -21.60
CA GLY A 221 7.50 4.76 -20.45
C GLY A 221 7.86 3.29 -20.73
N THR A 222 8.50 3.00 -21.87
CA THR A 222 9.00 1.65 -22.16
C THR A 222 10.30 1.41 -21.40
N GLU A 223 10.39 0.30 -20.67
CA GLU A 223 11.60 -0.18 -20.01
C GLU A 223 12.71 -0.44 -21.03
N ILE A 224 13.89 0.09 -20.76
CA ILE A 224 15.11 -0.12 -21.56
C ILE A 224 15.89 -1.30 -20.97
N THR A 225 16.15 -1.23 -19.67
CA THR A 225 16.91 -2.23 -18.92
C THR A 225 16.67 -2.03 -17.42
N SER A 226 17.02 -3.04 -16.63
CA SER A 226 17.08 -2.98 -15.18
C SER A 226 18.40 -3.54 -14.66
N GLU A 227 18.92 -2.92 -13.59
CA GLU A 227 20.13 -3.37 -12.90
C GLU A 227 19.83 -3.58 -11.41
N GLU A 228 20.36 -4.67 -10.86
CA GLU A 228 20.20 -5.00 -9.44
C GLU A 228 21.49 -4.68 -8.68
N HIS A 229 21.34 -4.04 -7.52
CA HIS A 229 22.46 -3.69 -6.65
C HIS A 229 22.17 -4.09 -5.21
N VAL A 230 23.17 -4.67 -4.55
CA VAL A 230 23.11 -4.98 -3.12
C VAL A 230 23.74 -3.84 -2.32
N ILE A 231 22.98 -3.32 -1.37
CA ILE A 231 23.39 -2.28 -0.43
C ILE A 231 23.77 -2.95 0.89
N TYR A 232 25.07 -3.12 1.12
CA TYR A 232 25.65 -3.73 2.31
C TYR A 232 25.61 -2.79 3.53
N GLU A 233 24.39 -2.48 3.97
CA GLU A 233 24.09 -1.62 5.12
C GLU A 233 23.06 -2.28 6.02
N VAL A 234 23.02 -1.86 7.28
CA VAL A 234 22.00 -2.29 8.25
C VAL A 234 20.94 -1.21 8.41
N PHE A 235 19.66 -1.57 8.38
CA PHE A 235 18.51 -0.67 8.45
C PHE A 235 17.65 -1.02 9.68
N PRO A 236 17.88 -0.35 10.83
CA PRO A 236 17.06 -0.53 12.03
C PRO A 236 15.57 -0.22 11.80
N PRO A 237 14.67 -0.65 12.69
CA PRO A 237 13.25 -0.33 12.62
C PRO A 237 13.04 1.19 12.62
N ASN A 238 12.04 1.66 11.89
CA ASN A 238 11.66 3.08 11.80
C ASN A 238 12.84 4.02 11.44
N SER A 239 13.71 3.59 10.53
CA SER A 239 14.90 4.35 10.15
C SER A 239 14.99 4.60 8.65
N THR A 240 15.65 5.69 8.28
CA THR A 240 15.95 6.02 6.88
C THR A 240 17.45 6.20 6.71
N LYS A 241 18.02 5.60 5.67
CA LYS A 241 19.40 5.80 5.27
C LYS A 241 19.47 6.20 3.80
N THR A 242 20.30 7.19 3.49
CA THR A 242 20.58 7.61 2.12
C THR A 242 21.90 7.02 1.65
N VAL A 243 21.87 6.33 0.51
CA VAL A 243 23.03 5.76 -0.16
C VAL A 243 23.25 6.43 -1.50
N GLU A 244 24.52 6.67 -1.85
CA GLU A 244 24.90 7.22 -3.15
C GLU A 244 25.46 6.12 -4.05
N LEU A 245 24.85 5.98 -5.22
CA LEU A 245 25.26 5.04 -6.25
C LEU A 245 25.75 5.81 -7.47
N LYS A 246 26.75 5.24 -8.16
CA LYS A 246 27.21 5.72 -9.46
C LYS A 246 26.93 4.61 -10.46
N ILE A 247 26.00 4.87 -11.37
CA ILE A 247 25.55 3.93 -12.38
C ILE A 247 25.84 4.48 -13.77
N ASP A 248 25.81 3.60 -14.76
CA ASP A 248 25.93 3.95 -16.16
C ASP A 248 24.65 4.66 -16.66
N ASN A 249 24.82 5.59 -17.61
CA ASN A 249 23.71 6.16 -18.36
C ASN A 249 23.54 5.44 -19.68
N TYR A 250 22.30 5.24 -20.10
CA TYR A 250 21.97 4.60 -21.37
C TYR A 250 21.42 5.63 -22.37
N ALA A 251 21.59 5.33 -23.66
CA ALA A 251 20.99 6.14 -24.70
C ALA A 251 19.46 6.13 -24.57
N HIS A 252 18.84 7.30 -24.80
CA HIS A 252 17.38 7.48 -24.81
C HIS A 252 16.66 7.31 -23.45
N VAL A 253 17.39 7.28 -22.34
CA VAL A 253 16.81 7.34 -20.99
C VAL A 253 16.10 8.67 -20.79
N ASN A 254 14.89 8.61 -20.22
CA ASN A 254 14.12 9.78 -19.82
C ASN A 254 13.88 9.81 -18.30
N SER A 255 13.63 8.66 -17.70
CA SER A 255 13.44 8.53 -16.26
C SER A 255 14.07 7.25 -15.71
N ILE A 256 14.37 7.28 -14.42
CA ILE A 256 14.90 6.16 -13.66
C ILE A 256 13.99 5.92 -12.46
N ASP A 257 13.66 4.67 -12.21
CA ASP A 257 12.96 4.21 -11.03
C ASP A 257 13.89 3.38 -10.14
N CYS A 258 13.61 3.38 -8.84
CA CYS A 258 14.41 2.71 -7.84
C CYS A 258 13.51 2.01 -6.84
N GLU A 259 13.53 0.68 -6.86
CA GLU A 259 12.64 -0.16 -6.06
C GLU A 259 13.45 -1.08 -5.14
N VAL A 260 12.96 -1.35 -3.93
CA VAL A 260 13.49 -2.43 -3.09
C VAL A 260 12.87 -3.74 -3.54
N ILE A 261 13.69 -4.68 -3.99
CA ILE A 261 13.24 -5.99 -4.48
C ILE A 261 13.57 -7.14 -3.52
N GLY A 262 14.38 -6.88 -2.48
CA GLY A 262 14.67 -7.85 -1.43
C GLY A 262 15.56 -7.27 -0.33
N ALA A 263 15.65 -7.99 0.79
CA ALA A 263 16.61 -7.75 1.86
C ALA A 263 16.74 -9.00 2.72
N SER A 264 17.80 -9.06 3.53
CA SER A 264 17.98 -10.14 4.50
C SER A 264 17.63 -9.66 5.92
N PRO A 265 16.93 -10.47 6.73
CA PRO A 265 16.85 -10.25 8.17
C PRO A 265 18.23 -10.04 8.81
N TYR A 266 18.33 -9.04 9.69
CA TYR A 266 19.49 -8.88 10.58
C TYR A 266 19.14 -9.50 11.93
N GLU A 267 19.60 -10.73 12.13
CA GLU A 267 19.56 -11.40 13.43
C GLU A 267 20.78 -10.96 14.24
N LEU A 268 20.55 -10.38 15.42
CA LEU A 268 21.59 -10.29 16.43
C LEU A 268 21.76 -11.72 16.98
N ASP A 269 22.94 -12.31 16.85
CA ASP A 269 23.27 -13.58 17.50
C ASP A 269 22.85 -13.48 18.98
N ARG A 270 21.75 -14.13 19.35
CA ARG A 270 21.19 -14.17 20.71
C ARG A 270 21.80 -15.32 21.51
#